data_AF-A0A6A6HUW0-F1
#
_entry.id   AF-A0A6A6HUW0-F1
#
_cell.length_a   1.000
_cell.length_b   1.000
_cell.length_c   1.000
_cell.angle_alpha   90.00
_cell.angle_beta   90.00
_cell.angle_gamma   90.00
#
_symmetry.space_group_name_H-M   'P 1'
#
loop_
_entity.id
_entity.type
_entity.pdbx_description
1 polymer ?
#
loop_
_entity_poly.entity_id
_entity_poly.type
_entity_poly.pdbx_seq_one_letter_code
_entity_poly.pdbx_strand_id
1 'polypeptide(L)'
;VVRLADGLVAKYGTGVRREEANNQTFAYYNVDESILRVPRVFRFFEDTSQGSRVGYLIMEYIAGRRLDSIDLDCNPQVMLDVAKAVLHLTTLPVPRNQPPGPVGGGVAYGYLWSDEGAQAPFDSVEDMQEWMNKRLAVVSRERLNIKPYKLVMCHMDLVRRNTVLLADTSICFLDWAYAGFFPQVFEICYI
;
A
#
# COMPACT_ATOMS: atom_id res chain seq x y z
N VAL A 1 -9.42 13.38 3.72
CA VAL A 1 -10.04 12.44 4.69
C VAL A 1 -10.86 13.25 5.67
N VAL A 2 -12.09 12.85 5.95
CA VAL A 2 -13.01 13.52 6.88
C VAL A 2 -13.55 12.52 7.89
N ARG A 3 -13.68 12.92 9.15
CA ARG A 3 -14.30 12.09 10.18
C ARG A 3 -15.83 12.20 10.05
N LEU A 4 -16.49 11.05 9.94
CA LEU A 4 -17.96 10.99 9.78
C LEU A 4 -18.67 10.79 11.12
N ALA A 5 -18.07 9.98 11.99
CA ALA A 5 -18.59 9.64 13.31
C ALA A 5 -17.45 9.15 14.21
N ASP A 6 -17.79 8.70 15.42
CA ASP A 6 -16.86 7.95 16.25
C ASP A 6 -16.48 6.63 15.57
N GLY A 7 -15.19 6.37 15.45
CA GLY A 7 -14.68 5.15 14.80
C GLY A 7 -14.79 5.14 13.27
N LEU A 8 -15.24 6.22 12.60
CA LEU A 8 -15.50 6.23 11.16
C LEU A 8 -14.90 7.42 10.42
N VAL A 9 -14.19 7.16 9.33
CA VAL A 9 -13.69 8.17 8.38
C VAL A 9 -14.11 7.88 6.94
N ALA A 10 -14.18 8.94 6.14
CA ALA A 10 -14.26 8.87 4.70
C ALA A 10 -13.01 9.50 4.06
N LYS A 11 -12.30 8.72 3.25
CA LYS A 11 -11.36 9.25 2.26
C LYS A 11 -12.14 9.44 0.95
N TYR A 12 -12.01 10.60 0.32
CA TYR A 12 -12.64 10.86 -0.96
C TYR A 12 -11.74 11.71 -1.85
N GLY A 13 -11.88 11.55 -3.16
CA GLY A 13 -11.11 12.30 -4.14
C GLY A 13 -10.92 11.54 -5.45
N THR A 14 -10.34 12.21 -6.44
CA THR A 14 -10.04 11.63 -7.77
C THR A 14 -8.98 10.53 -7.70
N GLY A 15 -8.07 10.60 -6.73
CA GLY A 15 -7.04 9.59 -6.47
C GLY A 15 -7.50 8.40 -5.61
N VAL A 16 -8.73 8.41 -5.08
CA VAL A 16 -9.26 7.29 -4.27
C VAL A 16 -9.85 6.26 -5.22
N ARG A 17 -9.27 5.06 -5.23
CA ARG A 17 -9.59 4.02 -6.22
C ARG A 17 -9.99 2.72 -5.55
N ARG A 18 -10.60 1.81 -6.33
CA ARG A 18 -11.06 0.51 -5.84
C ARG A 18 -9.88 -0.33 -5.36
N GLU A 19 -8.75 -0.19 -6.03
CA GLU A 19 -7.47 -0.83 -5.72
C GLU A 19 -7.05 -0.56 -4.27
N GLU A 20 -7.16 0.68 -3.79
CA GLU A 20 -6.88 1.03 -2.39
C GLU A 20 -7.76 0.23 -1.42
N ALA A 21 -9.07 0.17 -1.70
CA ALA A 21 -10.02 -0.57 -0.88
C ALA A 21 -9.74 -2.08 -0.89
N ASN A 22 -9.39 -2.64 -2.04
CA ASN A 22 -9.06 -4.05 -2.20
C ASN A 22 -7.78 -4.42 -1.44
N ASN A 23 -6.73 -3.61 -1.60
CA ASN A 23 -5.46 -3.80 -0.92
C ASN A 23 -5.63 -3.77 0.61
N GLN A 24 -6.32 -2.75 1.11
CA GLN A 24 -6.57 -2.59 2.55
C GLN A 24 -7.43 -3.72 3.10
N THR A 25 -8.49 -4.11 2.38
CA THR A 25 -9.36 -5.23 2.77
C THR A 25 -8.59 -6.54 2.83
N PHE A 26 -7.77 -6.81 1.82
CA PHE A 26 -6.92 -7.99 1.78
C PHE A 26 -5.95 -8.03 2.96
N ALA A 27 -5.23 -6.94 3.21
CA ALA A 27 -4.30 -6.86 4.33
C ALA A 27 -5.03 -7.06 5.67
N TYR A 28 -6.16 -6.37 5.90
CA TYR A 28 -6.97 -6.52 7.11
C TYR A 28 -7.32 -7.97 7.45
N TYR A 29 -7.67 -8.79 6.45
CA TYR A 29 -8.06 -10.18 6.68
C TYR A 29 -6.90 -11.17 6.80
N ASN A 30 -5.69 -10.81 6.40
CA ASN A 30 -4.57 -11.76 6.31
C ASN A 30 -3.43 -11.45 7.29
N VAL A 31 -3.35 -10.23 7.84
CA VAL A 31 -2.33 -9.91 8.85
C VAL A 31 -2.60 -10.61 10.17
N ASP A 32 -1.54 -10.84 10.94
CA ASP A 32 -1.64 -11.16 12.35
C ASP A 32 -1.81 -9.83 13.09
N GLU A 33 -2.99 -9.62 13.69
CA GLU A 33 -3.32 -8.37 14.37
C GLU A 33 -2.42 -8.09 15.59
N SER A 34 -1.72 -9.11 16.12
CA SER A 34 -0.70 -8.90 17.16
C SER A 34 0.59 -8.26 16.64
N ILE A 35 0.80 -8.28 15.32
CA ILE A 35 1.99 -7.71 14.65
C ILE A 35 1.64 -6.40 13.94
N LEU A 36 0.53 -6.36 13.20
CA LEU A 36 0.13 -5.21 12.40
C LEU A 36 -1.38 -5.03 12.39
N ARG A 37 -1.82 -3.82 12.75
CA ARG A 37 -3.22 -3.38 12.63
C ARG A 37 -3.46 -2.71 11.28
N VAL A 38 -4.60 -2.98 10.65
CA VAL A 38 -5.03 -2.35 9.39
C VAL A 38 -6.46 -1.83 9.53
N PRO A 39 -6.79 -0.58 9.18
CA PRO A 39 -8.15 -0.09 9.34
C PRO A 39 -9.14 -0.93 8.52
N ARG A 40 -10.27 -1.32 9.11
CA ARG A 40 -11.30 -2.06 8.38
C ARG A 40 -11.95 -1.19 7.31
N VAL A 41 -12.02 -1.69 6.08
CA VAL A 41 -12.86 -1.08 5.04
C VAL A 41 -14.32 -1.46 5.27
N PHE A 42 -15.21 -0.47 5.31
CA PHE A 42 -16.64 -0.70 5.39
C PHE A 42 -17.32 -0.62 4.03
N ARG A 43 -16.91 0.33 3.20
CA ARG A 43 -17.50 0.52 1.87
C ARG A 43 -16.58 1.29 0.94
N PHE A 44 -16.60 0.91 -0.33
CA PHE A 44 -16.07 1.72 -1.42
C PHE A 44 -17.16 1.97 -2.46
N PHE A 45 -17.21 3.17 -3.03
CA PHE A 45 -18.06 3.50 -4.18
C PHE A 45 -17.48 4.69 -4.96
N GLU A 46 -18.00 4.89 -6.16
CA GLU A 46 -17.57 5.94 -7.07
C GLU A 46 -18.77 6.78 -7.48
N ASP A 47 -18.54 8.09 -7.65
CA ASP A 47 -19.50 9.03 -8.21
C ASP A 47 -18.88 9.67 -9.46
N THR A 48 -19.64 9.70 -10.55
CA THR A 48 -19.27 10.33 -11.83
C THR A 48 -20.25 11.43 -12.23
N SER A 49 -21.26 11.73 -11.40
CA SER A 49 -22.33 12.68 -11.69
C SER A 49 -21.83 14.12 -11.89
N GLN A 50 -20.67 14.47 -11.33
CA GLN A 50 -20.07 15.79 -11.40
C GLN A 50 -19.03 15.94 -12.53
N GLY A 51 -19.08 15.06 -13.55
CA GLY A 51 -18.24 15.13 -14.75
C GLY A 51 -16.81 14.60 -14.58
N SER A 52 -16.37 14.35 -13.34
CA SER A 52 -15.13 13.63 -13.03
C SER A 52 -15.40 12.49 -12.06
N ARG A 53 -14.63 11.40 -12.17
CA ARG A 53 -14.71 10.27 -11.24
C ARG A 53 -14.16 10.70 -9.87
N VAL A 54 -14.97 10.52 -8.83
CA VAL A 54 -14.56 10.68 -7.43
C VAL A 54 -14.80 9.36 -6.71
N GLY A 55 -13.75 8.80 -6.11
CA GLY A 55 -13.90 7.63 -5.24
C GLY A 55 -14.18 8.05 -3.81
N TYR A 56 -14.92 7.19 -3.10
CA TYR A 56 -15.23 7.31 -1.69
C TYR A 56 -14.90 6.00 -1.00
N LEU A 57 -13.99 6.05 -0.03
CA LEU A 57 -13.58 4.95 0.81
C LEU A 57 -13.98 5.24 2.25
N ILE A 58 -14.97 4.49 2.73
CA ILE A 58 -15.47 4.53 4.10
C ILE A 58 -14.75 3.43 4.89
N MET A 59 -14.05 3.82 5.94
CA MET A 59 -13.20 2.92 6.71
C MET A 59 -13.14 3.32 8.18
N GLU A 60 -12.62 2.41 8.98
CA GLU A 60 -12.38 2.60 10.41
C GLU A 60 -11.47 3.80 10.67
N TYR A 61 -11.84 4.60 11.66
CA TYR A 61 -10.97 5.61 12.25
C TYR A 61 -10.03 4.96 13.25
N ILE A 62 -8.73 5.11 13.05
CA ILE A 62 -7.70 4.64 13.98
C ILE A 62 -7.30 5.78 14.90
N ALA A 63 -7.58 5.61 16.20
CA ALA A 63 -7.12 6.52 17.24
C ALA A 63 -5.70 6.14 17.68
N GLY A 64 -4.77 7.08 17.57
CA GLY A 64 -3.38 6.88 17.94
C GLY A 64 -2.51 8.06 17.54
N ARG A 65 -1.21 7.91 17.71
CA ARG A 65 -0.22 8.94 17.36
C ARG A 65 0.48 8.55 16.06
N ARG A 66 0.46 9.43 15.07
CA ARG A 66 1.25 9.24 13.84
C ARG A 66 2.74 9.34 14.18
N LEU A 67 3.57 8.53 13.54
CA LEU A 67 5.02 8.53 13.81
C LEU A 67 5.71 9.84 13.39
N ASP A 68 5.09 10.64 12.52
CA ASP A 68 5.59 11.98 12.15
C ASP A 68 5.43 13.01 13.28
N SER A 69 4.66 12.66 14.33
CA SER A 69 4.44 13.46 15.54
C SER A 69 5.14 12.89 16.78
N ILE A 70 6.01 11.90 16.60
CA ILE A 70 6.76 11.22 17.66
C ILE A 70 8.25 11.43 17.43
N ASP A 71 8.98 11.71 18.51
CA ASP A 71 10.43 11.59 18.53
C ASP A 71 10.83 10.11 18.64
N LEU A 72 11.36 9.58 17.54
CA LEU A 72 11.72 8.17 17.40
C LEU A 72 13.11 7.86 17.97
N ASP A 73 13.98 8.87 18.15
CA ASP A 73 15.31 8.66 18.73
C ASP A 73 15.19 8.24 20.20
N CYS A 74 14.11 8.65 20.85
CA CYS A 74 13.76 8.24 22.20
C CYS A 74 13.02 6.89 22.28
N ASN A 75 12.62 6.28 21.15
CA ASN A 75 11.78 5.08 21.10
C ASN A 75 12.22 4.08 19.99
N PRO A 76 13.44 3.54 20.06
CA PRO A 76 13.97 2.65 19.02
C PRO A 76 13.15 1.36 18.82
N GLN A 77 12.44 0.92 19.87
CA GLN A 77 11.57 -0.26 19.80
C GLN A 77 10.44 -0.10 18.77
N VAL A 78 9.89 1.12 18.62
CA VAL A 78 8.83 1.42 17.63
C VAL A 78 9.33 1.14 16.21
N MET A 79 10.59 1.49 15.91
CA MET A 79 11.18 1.23 14.59
C MET A 79 11.40 -0.27 14.34
N LEU A 80 11.79 -1.02 15.37
CA LEU A 80 11.86 -2.48 15.28
C LEU A 80 10.49 -3.09 15.03
N ASP A 81 9.44 -2.59 15.66
CA ASP A 81 8.08 -3.11 15.47
C ASP A 81 7.51 -2.73 14.11
N VAL A 82 7.83 -1.55 13.58
CA VAL A 82 7.57 -1.19 12.18
C VAL A 82 8.29 -2.14 11.23
N ALA A 83 9.59 -2.41 11.44
CA ALA A 83 10.35 -3.34 10.60
C ALA A 83 9.75 -4.76 10.65
N LYS A 84 9.35 -5.24 11.82
CA LYS A 84 8.62 -6.51 11.97
C LYS A 84 7.31 -6.50 11.20
N ALA A 85 6.54 -5.42 11.26
CA ALA A 85 5.29 -5.28 10.51
C ALA A 85 5.51 -5.30 8.99
N VAL A 86 6.57 -4.66 8.49
CA VAL A 86 6.94 -4.74 7.06
C VAL A 86 7.32 -6.15 6.67
N LEU A 87 8.17 -6.82 7.45
CA LEU A 87 8.55 -8.22 7.20
C LEU A 87 7.33 -9.15 7.27
N HIS A 88 6.37 -8.87 8.15
CA HIS A 88 5.13 -9.63 8.25
C HIS A 88 4.30 -9.59 6.97
N LEU A 89 4.22 -8.43 6.29
CA LEU A 89 3.52 -8.33 5.00
C LEU A 89 4.08 -9.31 3.96
N THR A 90 5.37 -9.62 4.04
CA THR A 90 6.05 -10.52 3.10
C THR A 90 5.61 -11.98 3.25
N THR A 91 5.01 -12.32 4.39
CA THR A 91 4.56 -13.66 4.73
C THR A 91 3.10 -13.92 4.33
N LEU A 92 2.37 -12.88 3.91
CA LEU A 92 0.95 -13.00 3.56
C LEU A 92 0.77 -13.91 2.34
N PRO A 93 -0.32 -14.70 2.30
CA PRO A 93 -0.56 -15.64 1.20
C PRO A 93 -0.85 -14.89 -0.10
N VAL A 94 -0.11 -15.21 -1.16
CA VAL A 94 -0.39 -14.64 -2.49
C VAL A 94 -1.66 -15.28 -3.07
N PRO A 95 -2.70 -14.51 -3.47
CA PRO A 95 -3.88 -15.05 -4.11
C PRO A 95 -3.55 -15.84 -5.38
N ARG A 96 -4.35 -16.86 -5.68
CA ARG A 96 -4.19 -17.63 -6.92
C ARG A 96 -4.32 -16.70 -8.13
N ASN A 97 -3.43 -16.86 -9.10
CA ASN A 97 -3.39 -16.06 -10.33
C ASN A 97 -3.25 -14.55 -10.08
N GLN A 98 -2.67 -14.14 -8.95
CA GLN A 98 -2.40 -12.73 -8.68
C GLN A 98 -1.28 -12.21 -9.60
N PRO A 99 -1.57 -11.25 -10.51
CA PRO A 99 -0.53 -10.58 -11.28
C PRO A 99 0.25 -9.59 -10.40
N PRO A 100 1.41 -9.09 -10.84
CA PRO A 100 2.09 -8.05 -10.10
C PRO A 100 1.30 -6.72 -10.16
N GLY A 101 1.08 -6.10 -9.02
CA GLY A 101 0.20 -4.93 -8.88
C GLY A 101 -0.83 -5.06 -7.76
N PRO A 102 -1.88 -4.20 -7.77
CA PRO A 102 -2.92 -4.21 -6.75
C PRO A 102 -3.64 -5.56 -6.61
N VAL A 103 -4.22 -5.78 -5.44
CA VAL A 103 -4.97 -7.02 -5.16
C VAL A 103 -6.19 -7.14 -6.07
N GLY A 104 -6.27 -8.27 -6.79
CA GLY A 104 -7.31 -8.52 -7.78
C GLY A 104 -7.04 -7.91 -9.15
N GLY A 105 -5.84 -7.34 -9.37
CA GLY A 105 -5.44 -6.67 -10.59
C GLY A 105 -5.81 -5.18 -10.60
N GLY A 106 -5.49 -4.51 -11.71
CA GLY A 106 -5.66 -3.06 -11.87
C GLY A 106 -4.33 -2.36 -12.15
N VAL A 107 -4.41 -1.04 -12.36
CA VAL A 107 -3.23 -0.23 -12.66
C VAL A 107 -2.49 0.09 -11.36
N ALA A 108 -1.17 -0.15 -11.35
CA ALA A 108 -0.32 0.24 -10.22
C ALA A 108 -0.12 1.77 -10.19
N TYR A 109 -0.24 2.37 -9.00
CA TYR A 109 -0.01 3.78 -8.72
C TYR A 109 1.02 3.95 -7.61
N GLY A 110 1.66 5.13 -7.54
CA GLY A 110 2.75 5.43 -6.61
C GLY A 110 4.03 5.90 -7.27
N TYR A 111 5.04 6.22 -6.45
CA TYR A 111 6.24 6.96 -6.87
C TYR A 111 7.14 6.22 -7.87
N LEU A 112 7.04 4.89 -7.95
CA LEU A 112 7.80 4.09 -8.91
C LEU A 112 7.23 4.18 -10.33
N TRP A 113 5.99 4.66 -10.46
CA TRP A 113 5.26 4.74 -11.71
C TRP A 113 5.15 6.19 -12.19
N SER A 114 4.46 6.43 -13.31
CA SER A 114 4.19 7.81 -13.75
C SER A 114 3.09 8.46 -12.91
N ASP A 115 2.87 9.76 -13.05
CA ASP A 115 1.74 10.47 -12.40
C ASP A 115 0.38 9.83 -12.75
N GLU A 116 0.29 9.19 -13.93
CA GLU A 116 -0.87 8.44 -14.40
C GLU A 116 -0.81 6.93 -14.05
N GLY A 117 0.12 6.54 -13.17
CA GLY A 117 0.39 5.15 -12.78
C GLY A 117 1.16 4.37 -13.83
N ALA A 118 0.95 3.06 -13.88
CA ALA A 118 1.52 2.16 -14.88
C ALA A 118 0.83 2.25 -16.26
N GLN A 119 -0.24 3.06 -16.39
CA GLN A 119 -1.12 3.20 -17.57
C GLN A 119 -1.97 1.97 -17.91
N ALA A 120 -1.46 0.77 -17.67
CA ALA A 120 -2.17 -0.49 -17.81
C ALA A 120 -1.81 -1.45 -16.67
N PRO A 121 -2.68 -2.43 -16.33
CA PRO A 121 -2.31 -3.56 -15.49
C PRO A 121 -1.17 -4.36 -16.13
N PHE A 122 -0.41 -5.07 -15.30
CA PHE A 122 0.60 -6.02 -15.76
C PHE A 122 0.01 -7.43 -15.73
N ASP A 123 0.28 -8.26 -16.74
CA ASP A 123 -0.15 -9.66 -16.73
C ASP A 123 0.91 -10.55 -16.04
N SER A 124 2.17 -10.13 -16.08
CA SER A 124 3.32 -10.87 -15.54
C SER A 124 4.44 -9.97 -15.01
N VAL A 125 5.39 -10.57 -14.27
CA VAL A 125 6.59 -9.86 -13.80
C VAL A 125 7.48 -9.45 -14.98
N GLU A 126 7.46 -10.22 -16.06
CA GLU A 126 8.10 -9.91 -17.33
C GLU A 126 7.56 -8.59 -17.92
N ASP A 127 6.24 -8.41 -17.96
CA ASP A 127 5.62 -7.18 -18.50
C ASP A 127 5.98 -5.96 -17.64
N MET A 128 5.95 -6.13 -16.32
CA MET A 128 6.39 -5.09 -15.39
C MET A 128 7.86 -4.72 -15.62
N GLN A 129 8.73 -5.72 -15.76
CA GLN A 129 10.15 -5.51 -16.01
C GLN A 129 10.38 -4.77 -17.34
N GLU A 130 9.69 -5.17 -18.41
CA GLU A 130 9.81 -4.54 -19.71
C GLU A 130 9.34 -3.08 -19.66
N TRP A 131 8.21 -2.83 -18.99
CA TRP A 131 7.68 -1.48 -18.78
C TRP A 131 8.68 -0.57 -18.04
N MET A 132 9.33 -1.09 -16.99
CA MET A 132 10.34 -0.36 -16.23
C MET A 132 11.60 -0.13 -17.06
N ASN A 133 12.10 -1.15 -17.75
CA ASN A 133 13.29 -1.06 -18.59
C ASN A 133 13.12 -0.11 -19.77
N LYS A 134 11.92 -0.02 -20.35
CA LYS A 134 11.58 0.96 -21.40
C LYS A 134 11.75 2.39 -20.91
N ARG A 135 11.38 2.68 -19.65
CA ARG A 135 11.52 4.01 -19.04
C ARG A 135 12.96 4.29 -18.61
N LEU A 136 13.62 3.29 -18.02
CA LEU A 136 15.02 3.40 -17.62
C LEU A 136 15.93 3.66 -18.84
N ALA A 137 15.60 3.11 -20.01
CA ALA A 137 16.34 3.30 -21.26
C ALA A 137 16.55 4.78 -21.65
N VAL A 138 15.72 5.70 -21.14
CA VAL A 138 15.85 7.15 -21.39
C VAL A 138 17.08 7.74 -20.70
N VAL A 139 17.50 7.18 -19.56
CA VAL A 139 18.55 7.74 -18.69
C VAL A 139 19.71 6.79 -18.43
N SER A 140 19.56 5.48 -18.71
CA SER A 140 20.60 4.48 -18.50
C SER A 140 20.56 3.39 -19.58
N ARG A 141 21.74 2.82 -19.88
CA ARG A 141 21.89 1.63 -20.73
C ARG A 141 21.72 0.33 -19.95
N GLU A 142 21.75 0.40 -18.63
CA GLU A 142 21.56 -0.76 -17.77
C GLU A 142 20.12 -1.27 -17.85
N ARG A 143 19.94 -2.54 -17.48
CA ARG A 143 18.65 -3.22 -17.47
C ARG A 143 18.40 -3.79 -16.09
N LEU A 144 17.22 -3.51 -15.55
CA LEU A 144 16.71 -4.15 -14.34
C LEU A 144 16.36 -5.61 -14.64
N ASN A 145 16.68 -6.49 -13.69
CA ASN A 145 16.24 -7.88 -13.68
C ASN A 145 15.48 -8.17 -12.39
N ILE A 146 14.15 -8.05 -12.43
CA ILE A 146 13.26 -8.24 -11.27
C ILE A 146 12.61 -9.61 -11.21
N LYS A 147 12.68 -10.40 -12.29
CA LYS A 147 12.12 -11.76 -12.37
C LYS A 147 12.54 -12.73 -11.26
N PRO A 148 13.79 -12.69 -10.73
CA PRO A 148 14.19 -13.60 -9.66
C PRO A 148 13.48 -13.35 -8.32
N TYR A 149 12.87 -12.19 -8.13
CA TYR A 149 12.24 -11.81 -6.87
C TYR A 149 10.79 -12.28 -6.83
N LYS A 150 10.41 -12.88 -5.69
CA LYS A 150 9.04 -13.30 -5.44
C LYS A 150 8.12 -12.09 -5.31
N LEU A 151 6.87 -12.26 -5.73
CA LEU A 151 5.80 -11.32 -5.41
C LEU A 151 5.37 -11.52 -3.96
N VAL A 152 5.37 -10.44 -3.21
CA VAL A 152 4.92 -10.39 -1.81
C VAL A 152 4.03 -9.17 -1.63
N MET A 153 3.23 -9.12 -0.57
CA MET A 153 2.48 -7.91 -0.28
C MET A 153 3.46 -6.79 0.12
N CYS A 154 3.44 -5.70 -0.63
CA CYS A 154 4.17 -4.47 -0.33
C CYS A 154 3.18 -3.33 -0.13
N HIS A 155 3.49 -2.40 0.77
CA HIS A 155 2.67 -1.23 1.03
C HIS A 155 2.98 -0.07 0.06
N MET A 156 4.24 0.09 -0.35
CA MET A 156 4.75 1.04 -1.36
C MET A 156 4.59 2.54 -1.01
N ASP A 157 4.14 2.88 0.20
CA ASP A 157 4.04 4.26 0.74
C ASP A 157 4.27 4.27 2.25
N LEU A 158 5.27 3.50 2.71
CA LEU A 158 5.66 3.46 4.12
C LEU A 158 6.43 4.72 4.50
N VAL A 159 5.72 5.62 5.17
CA VAL A 159 6.23 6.89 5.66
C VAL A 159 5.64 7.15 7.03
N ARG A 160 6.33 7.94 7.86
CA ARG A 160 5.92 8.21 9.25
C ARG A 160 4.49 8.75 9.39
N ARG A 161 3.98 9.50 8.40
CA ARG A 161 2.61 10.04 8.38
C ARG A 161 1.53 8.96 8.16
N ASN A 162 1.90 7.83 7.56
CA ASN A 162 1.04 6.68 7.24
C ASN A 162 1.21 5.54 8.27
N THR A 163 1.98 5.77 9.33
CA THR A 163 2.16 4.80 10.42
C THR A 163 1.67 5.39 11.72
N VAL A 164 0.82 4.65 12.43
CA VAL A 164 0.22 5.06 13.71
C VAL A 164 0.65 4.10 14.80
N LEU A 165 1.13 4.66 15.91
CA LEU A 165 1.32 3.96 17.17
C LEU A 165 0.02 4.08 18.00
N LEU A 166 -0.58 2.94 18.33
CA LEU A 166 -1.79 2.86 19.14
C LEU A 166 -1.46 2.90 20.63
N ALA A 167 -2.49 3.12 21.46
CA ALA A 167 -2.34 3.20 22.91
C ALA A 167 -1.85 1.89 23.55
N ASP A 168 -2.15 0.75 22.91
CA ASP A 168 -1.70 -0.58 23.30
C ASP A 168 -0.33 -0.95 22.72
N THR A 169 0.40 0.02 22.15
CA THR A 169 1.70 -0.13 21.47
C THR A 169 1.68 -0.85 20.13
N SER A 170 0.51 -1.27 19.63
CA SER A 170 0.42 -1.86 18.29
C SER A 170 0.73 -0.84 17.19
N ILE A 171 1.31 -1.33 16.10
CA ILE A 171 1.59 -0.54 14.90
C ILE A 171 0.42 -0.70 13.93
N CYS A 172 -0.02 0.41 13.37
CA CYS A 172 -1.02 0.43 12.31
C CYS A 172 -0.48 1.12 11.05
N PHE A 173 -0.69 0.49 9.89
CA PHE A 173 -0.41 1.09 8.59
C PHE A 173 -1.70 1.63 7.95
N LEU A 174 -1.61 2.88 7.49
CA LEU A 174 -2.66 3.62 6.81
C LEU A 174 -2.31 3.83 5.33
N ASP A 175 -3.32 4.17 4.53
CA ASP A 175 -3.18 4.55 3.12
C ASP A 175 -2.57 3.46 2.22
N TRP A 176 -3.43 2.55 1.78
CA TRP A 176 -3.05 1.37 0.99
C TRP A 176 -3.17 1.63 -0.53
N ALA A 177 -3.13 2.90 -0.96
CA ALA A 177 -3.41 3.28 -2.34
C ALA A 177 -2.38 2.73 -3.34
N TYR A 178 -1.13 2.56 -2.90
CA TYR A 178 -0.02 2.08 -3.74
C TYR A 178 0.33 0.62 -3.47
N ALA A 179 -0.35 0.00 -2.51
CA ALA A 179 -0.06 -1.35 -2.07
C ALA A 179 -0.43 -2.40 -3.13
N GLY A 180 0.04 -3.62 -2.93
CA GLY A 180 -0.23 -4.73 -3.82
C GLY A 180 0.85 -5.80 -3.74
N PHE A 181 0.78 -6.76 -4.66
CA PHE A 181 1.77 -7.81 -4.80
C PHE A 181 2.89 -7.38 -5.75
N PHE A 182 4.06 -7.10 -5.21
CA PHE A 182 5.21 -6.57 -5.95
C PHE A 182 6.47 -7.40 -5.67
N PRO A 183 7.49 -7.33 -6.53
CA PRO A 183 8.81 -7.90 -6.24
C PRO A 183 9.31 -7.43 -4.88
N GLN A 184 9.66 -8.37 -3.99
CA GLN A 184 10.05 -8.08 -2.60
C GLN A 184 11.18 -7.03 -2.45
N VAL A 185 12.03 -6.91 -3.48
CA VAL A 185 13.12 -5.93 -3.60
C VAL A 185 12.63 -4.48 -3.55
N PHE A 186 11.35 -4.21 -3.85
CA PHE A 186 10.79 -2.85 -3.87
C PHE A 186 10.59 -2.24 -2.48
N GLU A 187 10.47 -3.07 -1.42
CA GLU A 187 10.21 -2.57 -0.07
C GLU A 187 11.23 -3.08 0.96
N ILE A 188 11.83 -4.26 0.74
CA ILE A 188 12.68 -4.92 1.76
C ILE A 188 14.18 -4.61 1.58
N CYS A 189 14.65 -4.20 0.40
CA CYS A 189 16.10 -4.15 0.13
C CYS A 189 16.93 -3.17 0.97
N TYR A 190 16.30 -2.43 1.88
CA TYR A 190 16.93 -1.46 2.76
C TYR A 190 16.57 -1.64 4.25
N ILE A 191 15.93 -2.76 4.63
CA ILE A 191 15.65 -3.16 6.02
C ILE A 191 16.66 -4.24 6.44
#